data_AF-A0A1Q8B8E4-F1
#
_entry.id   AF-A0A1Q8B8E4-F1
#
_cell.length_a   1.000
_cell.length_b   1.000
_cell.length_c   1.000
_cell.angle_alpha   90.00
_cell.angle_beta   90.00
_cell.angle_gamma   90.00
#
_symmetry.space_group_name_H-M   'P 1'
#
loop_
_entity.id
_entity.type
_entity.pdbx_description
1 polymer ?
#
loop_
_entity_poly.entity_id
_entity_poly.type
_entity_poly.pdbx_seq_one_letter_code
_entity_poly.pdbx_strand_id
1 'polypeptide(L)'
;MEQFLARFPDYRKALWLAARSEEEGLGNPSYQGWQWSDVEMHPTRVLKLVIEGIAKIGMRTRRATYYLLKEPDLVKTVLKSSVLKK
;
A
#
# COMPACT_ATOMS: atom_id res chain seq x y z
N MET A 1 8.95 -7.58 4.02
CA MET A 1 8.79 -6.25 3.38
C MET A 1 10.13 -5.64 2.96
N GLU A 2 11.13 -5.53 3.84
CA GLU A 2 12.44 -4.95 3.48
C GLU A 2 13.13 -5.69 2.33
N GLN A 3 13.11 -7.03 2.33
CA GLN A 3 13.62 -7.85 1.21
C GLN A 3 12.87 -7.59 -0.11
N PHE A 4 11.57 -7.33 -0.04
CA PHE A 4 10.76 -6.99 -1.21
C PHE A 4 11.17 -5.62 -1.76
N LEU A 5 11.32 -4.62 -0.90
CA LEU A 5 11.75 -3.27 -1.30
C LEU A 5 13.21 -3.22 -1.78
N ALA A 6 14.08 -4.10 -1.30
CA ALA A 6 15.41 -4.26 -1.86
C ALA A 6 15.39 -4.77 -3.30
N ARG A 7 14.43 -5.64 -3.64
CA ARG A 7 14.25 -6.20 -5.00
C ARG A 7 13.43 -5.27 -5.92
N PHE A 8 12.48 -4.53 -5.36
CA PHE A 8 11.54 -3.67 -6.09
C PHE A 8 11.46 -2.28 -5.43
N PRO A 9 12.53 -1.48 -5.49
CA PRO A 9 12.63 -0.21 -4.77
C PRO A 9 11.61 0.84 -5.24
N ASP A 10 11.13 0.71 -6.46
CA ASP A 10 10.11 1.55 -7.08
C ASP A 10 8.71 1.40 -6.46
N TYR A 11 8.46 0.35 -5.67
CA TYR A 11 7.23 0.23 -4.88
C TYR A 11 7.20 1.14 -3.65
N ARG A 12 8.32 1.79 -3.29
CA ARG A 12 8.40 2.63 -2.10
C ARG A 12 7.40 3.79 -2.13
N LYS A 13 7.25 4.45 -3.28
CA LYS A 13 6.27 5.53 -3.46
C LYS A 13 4.84 5.02 -3.30
N ALA A 14 4.51 3.90 -3.91
CA ALA A 14 3.17 3.31 -3.83
C ALA A 14 2.80 2.91 -2.39
N LEU A 15 3.72 2.29 -1.64
CA LEU A 15 3.48 1.96 -0.24
C LEU A 15 3.33 3.19 0.65
N TRP A 16 4.05 4.27 0.36
CA TRP A 16 3.87 5.54 1.06
C TRP A 16 2.48 6.15 0.81
N LEU A 17 2.04 6.19 -0.45
CA LEU A 17 0.71 6.65 -0.82
C LEU A 17 -0.39 5.79 -0.20
N ALA A 18 -0.23 4.47 -0.20
CA ALA A 18 -1.15 3.53 0.43
C ALA A 18 -1.30 3.80 1.94
N ALA A 19 -0.17 3.91 2.65
CA ALA A 19 -0.18 4.18 4.09
C ALA A 19 -0.81 5.53 4.42
N ARG A 20 -0.56 6.54 3.58
CA ARG A 20 -1.19 7.87 3.71
C ARG A 20 -2.70 7.81 3.47
N SER A 21 -3.15 7.10 2.44
CA SER A 21 -4.59 6.95 2.15
C SER A 21 -5.32 6.28 3.32
N GLU A 22 -4.72 5.27 3.95
CA GLU A 22 -5.30 4.62 5.12
C GLU A 22 -5.34 5.55 6.34
N GLU A 23 -4.31 6.36 6.56
CA GLU A 23 -4.33 7.39 7.62
C GLU A 23 -5.43 8.43 7.41
N GLU A 24 -5.57 8.96 6.19
CA GLU A 24 -6.64 9.89 5.83
C GLU A 24 -8.03 9.23 5.95
N GLY A 25 -8.11 7.91 5.77
CA GLY A 25 -9.30 7.09 5.92
C GLY A 25 -9.74 6.82 7.36
N LEU A 26 -8.87 6.94 8.37
CA LEU A 26 -9.19 6.61 9.77
C LEU A 26 -10.35 7.44 10.35
N GLY A 27 -10.56 8.65 9.85
CA GLY A 27 -11.67 9.53 10.25
C GLY A 27 -12.97 9.32 9.45
N ASN A 28 -12.97 8.41 8.47
CA ASN A 28 -14.09 8.21 7.56
C ASN A 28 -14.64 6.78 7.68
N PRO A 29 -15.81 6.59 8.33
CA PRO A 29 -16.46 5.29 8.46
C PRO A 29 -16.79 4.60 7.12
N SER A 30 -16.87 5.37 6.04
CA SER A 30 -17.15 4.87 4.70
C SER A 30 -15.90 4.48 3.93
N TYR A 31 -14.70 4.65 4.49
CA TYR A 31 -13.45 4.30 3.82
C TYR A 31 -13.36 2.78 3.58
N GLN A 32 -13.19 2.40 2.31
CA GLN A 32 -13.14 0.98 1.88
C GLN A 32 -11.72 0.51 1.52
N GLY A 33 -10.72 1.39 1.64
CA GLY A 33 -9.36 1.17 1.15
C GLY A 33 -9.00 2.04 -0.05
N TRP A 34 -7.76 1.89 -0.52
CA TRP A 34 -7.22 2.61 -1.67
C TRP A 34 -7.31 1.79 -2.96
N GLN A 35 -7.30 2.47 -4.09
CA GLN A 35 -7.28 1.89 -5.43
C GLN A 35 -5.91 2.04 -6.08
N TRP A 36 -5.74 1.38 -7.23
CA TRP A 36 -4.50 1.44 -8.01
C TRP A 36 -4.13 2.88 -8.43
N SER A 37 -5.14 3.72 -8.69
CA SER A 37 -4.96 5.13 -9.05
C SER A 37 -4.42 5.95 -7.88
N ASP A 38 -4.86 5.66 -6.66
CA ASP A 38 -4.51 6.42 -5.45
C ASP A 38 -3.03 6.23 -5.08
N VAL A 39 -2.45 5.09 -5.48
CA VAL A 39 -1.04 4.75 -5.26
C VAL A 39 -0.17 4.96 -6.52
N GLU A 40 -0.74 5.61 -7.54
CA GLU A 40 -0.08 5.91 -8.82
C GLU A 40 0.60 4.70 -9.46
N MET A 41 -0.06 3.53 -9.45
CA MET A 41 0.55 2.27 -9.89
C MET A 41 -0.40 1.47 -10.76
N HIS A 42 0.13 0.83 -11.81
CA HIS A 42 -0.67 -0.02 -12.69
C HIS A 42 -1.33 -1.19 -11.92
N PRO A 43 -2.59 -1.57 -12.20
CA PRO A 43 -3.30 -2.61 -11.45
C PRO A 43 -2.55 -3.94 -11.27
N THR A 44 -1.83 -4.41 -12.29
CA THR A 44 -1.05 -5.66 -12.21
C THR A 44 0.11 -5.58 -11.21
N ARG A 45 0.68 -4.40 -11.01
CA ARG A 45 1.71 -4.16 -10.00
C ARG A 45 1.11 -4.12 -8.60
N VAL A 46 -0.09 -3.58 -8.44
CA VAL A 46 -0.83 -3.66 -7.16
C VAL A 46 -1.12 -5.11 -6.78
N LEU A 47 -1.48 -5.96 -7.74
CA LEU A 47 -1.65 -7.40 -7.49
C LEU A 47 -0.37 -8.06 -6.95
N LYS A 48 0.82 -7.61 -7.36
CA LYS A 48 2.08 -8.11 -6.79
C LYS A 48 2.18 -7.84 -5.29
N LEU A 49 1.70 -6.69 -4.80
CA LEU A 49 1.64 -6.43 -3.36
C LEU A 49 0.72 -7.41 -2.63
N VAL A 50 -0.37 -7.84 -3.28
CA VAL A 50 -1.28 -8.84 -2.72
C VAL A 50 -0.64 -10.23 -2.68
N ILE A 51 0.00 -10.63 -3.79
CA ILE A 51 0.69 -11.93 -3.92
C ILE A 51 1.83 -12.06 -2.92
N GLU A 52 2.62 -11.00 -2.75
CA GLU A 52 3.73 -10.94 -1.79
C GLU A 52 3.26 -10.74 -0.35
N GLY A 53 1.93 -10.72 -0.13
CA GLY A 53 1.32 -10.64 1.19
C GLY A 53 1.45 -9.28 1.88
N ILE A 54 1.85 -8.23 1.17
CA ILE A 54 2.00 -6.86 1.70
C ILE A 54 0.64 -6.15 1.80
N ALA A 55 -0.22 -6.39 0.82
CA ALA A 55 -1.59 -5.87 0.77
C ALA A 55 -2.62 -7.01 0.75
N LYS A 56 -3.89 -6.66 0.93
CA LYS A 56 -5.04 -7.54 0.76
C LYS A 56 -6.14 -6.81 -0.01
N ILE A 57 -7.00 -7.57 -0.67
CA ILE A 57 -8.25 -7.04 -1.22
C ILE A 57 -9.20 -6.82 -0.04
N GLY A 58 -9.62 -5.57 0.19
CA GLY A 58 -10.59 -5.22 1.23
C GLY A 58 -12.02 -5.36 0.73
N MET A 59 -12.33 -4.66 -0.37
CA MET A 59 -13.63 -4.68 -1.02
C MET A 59 -13.46 -4.79 -2.54
N ARG A 60 -14.38 -5.48 -3.20
CA ARG A 60 -14.45 -5.53 -4.66
C ARG A 60 -15.86 -5.24 -5.14
N THR A 61 -15.97 -4.33 -6.10
CA THR A 61 -17.21 -4.03 -6.81
C THR A 61 -17.09 -4.41 -8.28
N ARG A 62 -18.17 -4.22 -9.05
CA ARG A 62 -18.12 -4.41 -10.51
C ARG A 62 -17.17 -3.43 -11.22
N ARG A 63 -16.88 -2.27 -10.61
CA ARG A 63 -16.13 -1.17 -11.25
C ARG A 63 -14.76 -0.91 -10.64
N ALA A 64 -14.52 -1.39 -9.42
CA ALA A 64 -13.32 -1.06 -8.66
C ALA A 64 -12.92 -2.19 -7.70
N THR A 65 -11.63 -2.25 -7.41
CA THR A 65 -11.05 -3.08 -6.35
C THR A 65 -10.34 -2.17 -5.37
N TYR A 66 -10.71 -2.28 -4.10
CA TYR A 66 -10.12 -1.54 -3.00
C TYR A 66 -9.20 -2.45 -2.21
N TYR A 67 -8.03 -1.92 -1.86
CA TYR A 67 -6.96 -2.63 -1.20
C TYR A 67 -6.68 -2.00 0.15
N LEU A 68 -6.14 -2.82 1.04
CA LEU A 68 -5.63 -2.42 2.35
C LEU A 68 -4.24 -3.03 2.55
N LEU A 69 -3.35 -2.33 3.22
CA LEU A 69 -2.10 -2.85 3.73
C LEU A 69 -2.43 -3.88 4.81
N LYS A 70 -1.67 -4.98 4.85
CA LYS A 70 -1.83 -5.96 5.93
C LYS A 70 -1.24 -5.44 7.24
N GLU A 71 -0.12 -4.72 7.15
CA GLU A 71 0.63 -4.20 8.30
C GLU A 71 1.00 -2.73 8.05
N PRO A 72 0.04 -1.79 8.14
CA PRO A 72 0.29 -0.38 7.84
C PRO A 72 1.36 0.25 8.75
N ASP A 73 1.42 -0.13 10.02
CA ASP A 73 2.42 0.40 10.96
C ASP A 73 3.84 -0.08 10.62
N LEU A 74 3.98 -1.34 10.15
CA LEU A 74 5.25 -1.86 9.66
C LEU A 74 5.69 -1.12 8.39
N VAL A 75 4.75 -0.88 7.46
CA VAL A 75 5.02 -0.08 6.25
C VAL A 75 5.59 1.29 6.63
N LYS A 76 4.91 2.02 7.52
CA LYS A 76 5.38 3.34 7.99
C LYS A 76 6.76 3.27 8.63
N THR A 77 7.00 2.25 9.47
CA THR A 77 8.28 2.05 10.16
C THR A 77 9.42 1.82 9.16
N VAL A 78 9.24 0.91 8.21
CA VAL A 78 10.24 0.59 7.17
C VAL A 78 10.50 1.79 6.25
N LEU A 79 9.45 2.53 5.89
CA LEU A 79 9.58 3.72 5.06
C LEU A 79 10.34 4.85 5.77
N LYS A 80 10.13 5.03 7.09
CA LYS A 80 10.85 6.01 7.93
C LYS A 80 12.30 5.59 8.20
N SER A 81 12.55 4.32 8.53
CA SER A 81 13.90 3.81 8.85
C SER A 81 14.86 3.92 7.66
N SER A 82 14.35 3.73 6.44
CA SER A 82 15.12 3.86 5.20
C SER A 82 15.45 5.31 4.81
N VAL A 83 15.05 6.32 5.59
CA VAL A 83 15.50 7.73 5.44
C VAL A 83 16.71 8.01 6.35
N LEU A 84 16.88 7.25 7.43
CA LEU A 84 17.89 7.47 8.48
C LEU A 84 19.21 6.71 8.24
N LYS A 85 19.27 5.79 7.27
CA LYS A 85 20.51 5.19 6.79
C LYS A 85 21.10 6.05 5.67
N LYS A 86 21.71 7.18 6.04
CA LYS A 86 22.56 7.99 5.15
C LYS A 86 23.82 8.39 5.88
#